data_AF-A0A959XQT7-F1
#
_entry.id   AF-A0A959XQT7-F1
#
_cell.length_a   1.000
_cell.length_b   1.000
_cell.length_c   1.000
_cell.angle_alpha   90.00
_cell.angle_beta   90.00
_cell.angle_gamma   90.00
#
_symmetry.space_group_name_H-M   'P 1'
#
loop_
_entity.id
_entity.type
_entity.pdbx_description
1 polymer ?
#
loop_
_entity_poly.entity_id
_entity_poly.type
_entity_poly.pdbx_seq_one_letter_code
_entity_poly.pdbx_strand_id
1 'polypeptide(L)' 'SMMRLTERQDGSWRSDRVSRKEPAVVFAYAVVDGRPQVCHEAVVPGQRVELRFKPSSYAEISTLLHRFGQRSV' A
#
# COMPACT_ATOMS: atom_id res chain seq x y z
N SER A 1 1.14 7.34 12.07
CA SER A 1 0.40 8.35 11.28
C SER A 1 -0.44 7.63 10.25
N MET A 2 -1.76 7.83 10.23
CA MET A 2 -2.67 7.14 9.31
C MET A 2 -2.67 7.85 7.94
N MET A 3 -2.50 7.09 6.86
CA MET A 3 -2.44 7.64 5.49
C MET A 3 -3.83 8.17 5.10
N ARG A 4 -3.95 9.48 4.87
CA ARG A 4 -5.20 10.11 4.42
C ARG A 4 -5.31 9.99 2.90
N LEU A 5 -6.40 9.40 2.43
CA LEU A 5 -6.79 9.41 1.03
C LEU A 5 -7.75 10.57 0.80
N THR A 6 -7.47 11.38 -0.22
CA THR A 6 -8.32 12.47 -0.69
C THR A 6 -8.83 12.13 -2.06
N GLU A 7 -10.14 12.12 -2.21
CA GLU A 7 -10.81 11.97 -3.51
C GLU A 7 -10.61 13.25 -4.33
N ARG A 8 -10.24 13.09 -5.60
CA ARG A 8 -10.16 14.17 -6.58
C ARG A 8 -11.49 14.30 -7.31
N GLN A 9 -11.68 15.44 -7.96
CA GLN A 9 -12.89 15.73 -8.74
C GLN A 9 -13.11 14.77 -9.93
N ASP A 10 -12.08 14.07 -10.38
CA ASP A 10 -12.14 13.05 -11.44
C ASP A 10 -12.47 11.64 -10.90
N GLY A 11 -12.78 11.51 -9.61
CA GLY A 11 -13.06 10.23 -8.94
C GLY A 11 -11.81 9.42 -8.60
N SER A 12 -10.61 9.92 -8.90
CA SER A 12 -9.36 9.28 -8.51
C SER A 12 -9.00 9.58 -7.06
N TRP A 13 -8.42 8.60 -6.36
CA TRP A 13 -7.97 8.78 -4.99
C TRP A 13 -6.48 9.08 -4.95
N ARG A 14 -6.10 10.09 -4.18
CA ARG A 14 -4.70 10.43 -3.92
C ARG A 14 -4.40 10.34 -2.44
N SER A 15 -3.28 9.73 -2.08
CA SER A 15 -2.76 9.86 -0.73
C SER A 15 -2.00 11.17 -0.55
N ASP A 16 -1.99 11.68 0.68
CA ASP A 16 -0.99 12.66 1.08
C ASP A 16 0.44 12.12 0.83
N ARG A 17 1.37 13.02 0.51
CA ARG A 17 2.77 12.61 0.34
C ARG A 17 3.30 12.17 1.70
N VAL A 18 3.55 10.87 1.84
CA VAL A 18 4.32 10.34 2.98
C VAL A 18 5.68 11.04 2.97
N SER A 19 6.07 11.60 4.11
CA SER A 19 7.38 12.23 4.27
C SER A 19 8.47 11.25 3.85
N ARG A 20 9.35 11.64 2.92
CA ARG A 20 10.45 10.78 2.44
C ARG A 20 11.46 10.43 3.55
N LYS A 21 11.33 11.02 4.73
CA LYS A 21 12.23 10.87 5.87
C LYS A 21 11.71 9.89 6.93
N GLU A 22 10.46 9.45 6.82
CA GLU A 22 9.85 8.54 7.80
C GLU A 22 9.88 7.10 7.29
N PRO A 23 10.14 6.11 8.17
CA PRO A 23 9.94 4.71 7.84
C PRO A 23 8.48 4.48 7.41
N ALA A 24 8.29 3.93 6.22
CA ALA A 24 6.97 3.67 5.68
C ALA A 24 6.92 2.28 5.07
N VAL A 25 5.70 1.84 4.77
CA VAL A 25 5.44 0.60 4.05
C VAL A 25 4.62 0.95 2.83
N VAL A 26 5.07 0.54 1.65
CA VAL A 26 4.26 0.59 0.43
C VAL A 26 3.39 -0.66 0.41
N PHE A 27 2.09 -0.43 0.35
CA PHE A 27 1.11 -1.45 0.00
C PHE A 27 0.48 -1.06 -1.34
N ALA A 28 0.58 -1.93 -2.33
CA ALA A 28 -0.08 -1.77 -3.61
C ALA A 28 -0.81 -3.05 -3.99
N TYR A 29 -1.97 -2.90 -4.61
CA TYR A 29 -2.84 -3.98 -5.04
C TYR A 29 -3.13 -3.84 -6.53
N ALA A 30 -3.14 -4.96 -7.24
CA ALA A 30 -3.51 -5.03 -8.65
C ALA A 30 -4.30 -6.32 -8.92
N VAL A 31 -5.12 -6.29 -9.96
CA VAL A 31 -5.75 -7.49 -10.53
C VAL A 31 -5.19 -7.67 -11.93
N VAL A 32 -4.54 -8.80 -12.19
CA VAL A 32 -3.99 -9.15 -13.50
C VAL A 32 -4.54 -10.50 -13.88
N ASP A 33 -5.18 -10.60 -15.05
CA ASP A 33 -5.83 -11.81 -15.55
C ASP A 33 -6.80 -12.45 -14.53
N GLY A 34 -7.57 -11.61 -13.84
CA GLY A 34 -8.53 -12.04 -12.81
C GLY A 34 -7.90 -12.56 -11.51
N ARG A 35 -6.57 -12.48 -11.37
CA ARG A 35 -5.85 -12.91 -10.17
C ARG A 35 -5.40 -11.71 -9.34
N PRO A 36 -5.67 -11.70 -8.03
CA PRO A 36 -5.17 -10.65 -7.16
C PRO A 36 -3.63 -10.73 -7.05
N GLN A 37 -2.99 -9.57 -7.07
CA GLN A 37 -1.56 -9.44 -6.80
C GLN A 37 -1.33 -8.29 -5.84
N VAL A 38 -0.35 -8.46 -4.94
CA VAL A 38 0.03 -7.43 -3.98
C VAL A 38 1.54 -7.18 -3.97
N CYS A 39 1.90 -5.94 -3.68
CA CYS A 39 3.24 -5.53 -3.30
C CYS A 39 3.18 -4.99 -1.87
N HIS A 40 4.05 -5.49 -1.01
CA HIS A 40 4.17 -5.06 0.38
C HIS A 40 5.65 -4.96 0.74
N GLU A 41 6.20 -3.76 0.65
CA GLU A 41 7.64 -3.53 0.81
C GLU A 41 7.89 -2.35 1.74
N ALA A 42 8.91 -2.47 2.59
CA ALA A 42 9.36 -1.36 3.42
C ALA A 42 10.01 -0.29 2.54
N VAL A 43 9.69 0.98 2.80
CA VAL A 43 10.33 2.12 2.15
C VAL A 43 11.52 2.55 2.98
N VAL A 44 12.70 2.45 2.39
CA VAL A 44 13.91 3.04 2.96
C VAL A 44 13.98 4.51 2.51
N PRO A 45 14.10 5.47 3.45
CA PRO A 45 14.29 6.88 3.12
C PRO A 45 15.42 7.10 2.12
N GLY A 46 15.13 7.85 1.05
CA GLY A 46 16.11 8.17 0.01
C GLY A 46 16.33 7.09 -1.06
N GLN A 47 15.75 5.89 -0.92
CA GLN A 47 15.79 4.86 -1.96
C GLN A 47 14.54 4.88 -2.83
N ARG A 48 14.72 4.59 -4.12
CA ARG A 48 13.59 4.35 -5.03
C ARG A 48 13.02 2.98 -4.71
N VAL A 49 11.71 2.92 -4.47
CA VAL A 49 11.00 1.66 -4.24
C VAL A 49 10.74 0.99 -5.58
N GLU A 50 11.20 -0.25 -5.73
CA GLU A 50 10.76 -1.13 -6.81
C GLU A 50 9.50 -1.87 -6.40
N LEU A 51 8.44 -1.78 -7.20
CA LEU A 51 7.20 -2.49 -6.93
C LEU A 51 7.31 -3.92 -7.46
N ARG A 52 7.29 -4.90 -6.55
CA ARG A 52 7.33 -6.32 -6.87
C ARG A 52 6.01 -6.97 -6.49
N PHE A 53 5.15 -7.14 -7.48
CA PHE A 53 3.86 -7.78 -7.30
C PHE A 53 4.01 -9.29 -7.21
N LYS A 54 3.36 -9.89 -6.22
CA LYS A 54 3.27 -11.33 -6.04
C LYS A 54 1.79 -11.75 -6.09
N PRO A 55 1.47 -12.90 -6.72
CA PRO A 55 0.14 -13.48 -6.63
C PRO A 55 -0.31 -13.61 -5.18
N SER A 56 -1.57 -13.30 -4.92
CA SER A 56 -2.15 -13.31 -3.59
C SER A 56 -3.62 -13.71 -3.64
N SER A 57 -4.13 -14.20 -2.52
CA SER A 57 -5.54 -14.53 -2.32
C SER A 57 -6.26 -13.42 -1.54
N TYR A 58 -7.60 -13.44 -1.61
CA TYR A 58 -8.43 -12.54 -0.81
C TYR A 58 -8.14 -12.66 0.70
N ALA A 59 -7.93 -13.89 1.19
CA ALA A 59 -7.61 -14.13 2.60
C ALA A 59 -6.27 -13.49 3.00
N GLU A 60 -5.22 -13.64 2.18
CA GLU A 60 -3.91 -13.05 2.43
C GLU A 60 -3.96 -11.52 2.41
N ILE A 61 -4.73 -10.93 1.49
CA ILE A 61 -4.98 -9.49 1.43
C ILE A 61 -5.67 -9.01 2.71
N SER A 62 -6.74 -9.70 3.12
CA SER A 62 -7.48 -9.37 4.34
C SER A 62 -6.57 -9.42 5.58
N THR A 63 -5.76 -10.48 5.71
CA THR A 63 -4.78 -10.60 6.79
C THR A 63 -3.72 -9.49 6.76
N LEU A 64 -3.26 -9.07 5.58
CA LEU A 64 -2.34 -7.94 5.44
C LEU A 64 -2.97 -6.63 5.91
N LEU A 65 -4.19 -6.33 5.47
CA LEU A 65 -4.90 -5.11 5.84
C LEU A 65 -5.22 -5.06 7.33
N HIS A 66 -5.64 -6.19 7.92
CA HIS A 66 -5.85 -6.30 9.36
C HIS A 66 -4.58 -6.01 10.17
N ARG A 67 -3.41 -6.51 9.72
CA ARG A 67 -2.12 -6.22 10.37
C ARG A 67 -1.75 -4.74 10.33
N PHE A 68 -2.08 -4.01 9.27
CA PHE A 68 -1.87 -2.56 9.23
C PHE A 68 -2.81 -1.80 10.16
N GLY A 69 -4.09 -2.21 10.20
CA GLY A 69 -5.07 -1.61 11.11
C GLY A 69 -4.66 -1.74 12.59
N GLN A 70 -4.04 -2.86 12.96
CA GLN A 70 -3.62 -3.12 14.35
C GLN A 70 -2.32 -2.42 14.78
N ARG A 71 -1.48 -1.95 13.86
CA ARG A 71 -0.21 -1.24 14.17
C ARG A 71 -0.38 0.28 14.36
N SER A 72 -1.62 0.77 14.43
CA SER A 72 -1.94 2.17 14.69
C SER A 72 -2.12 2.41 16.19
N VAL A 73 -1.04 2.30 16.97
CA VAL A 73 -0.97 2.79 18.37
C VAL A 73 0.37 3.50 18.55
#